data_AF-A0ABD1XQT3-F1
#
_entry.id   AF-A0ABD1XQT3-F1
#
_cell.length_a   1.000
_cell.length_b   1.000
_cell.length_c   1.000
_cell.angle_alpha   90.00
_cell.angle_beta   90.00
_cell.angle_gamma   90.00
#
_symmetry.space_group_name_H-M   'P 1'
#
loop_
_entity.id
_entity.type
_entity.pdbx_description
1 polymer ?
#
loop_
_entity_poly.entity_id
_entity_poly.type
_entity_poly.pdbx_seq_one_letter_code
_entity_poly.pdbx_strand_id
1 'polypeptide(L)'
;MLPTTLAPISPLWNDFNLSLAKAKLIKAHSSLKILLTKTSRSDKTVFLLNTQNKVDGVTKWAINNVTLVPVSTAYLAAYTYKKLKNAFSTSPPPPLSYTPGYDIFQPLVNPNATVGTGVYEFKLTGVYEFKLNEVIDVVLQNTNLLVGNTSDIHPWHLHGHDFYVLGMGNGVSALTNQQTYVLH
;
A
#
# COMPACT_ATOMS: atom_id res chain seq x y z
N MET A 1 40.82 -21.47 -4.37
CA MET A 1 41.31 -20.73 -3.19
C MET A 1 40.11 -20.21 -2.42
N LEU A 2 40.11 -20.34 -1.08
CA LEU A 2 39.10 -19.73 -0.22
C LEU A 2 39.53 -18.30 0.16
N PRO A 3 38.60 -17.34 0.36
CA PRO A 3 38.93 -15.98 0.76
C PRO A 3 39.71 -15.95 2.07
N THR A 4 40.76 -15.13 2.15
CA THR A 4 41.63 -15.00 3.34
C THR A 4 41.19 -13.89 4.30
N THR A 5 40.22 -13.06 3.91
CA THR A 5 39.67 -12.00 4.75
C THR A 5 38.41 -12.47 5.46
N LEU A 6 38.20 -11.98 6.68
CA LEU A 6 36.94 -12.19 7.41
C LEU A 6 35.75 -11.67 6.61
N ALA A 7 34.60 -12.33 6.76
CA ALA A 7 33.36 -11.85 6.18
C ALA A 7 33.01 -10.47 6.75
N PRO A 8 32.47 -9.55 5.93
CA PRO A 8 32.02 -8.25 6.42
C PRO A 8 30.90 -8.43 7.45
N ILE A 9 30.93 -7.63 8.52
CA ILE A 9 29.87 -7.60 9.52
C ILE A 9 28.67 -6.85 8.93
N SER A 10 27.49 -7.49 8.97
CA SER A 10 26.25 -6.85 8.53
C SER A 10 25.91 -5.62 9.39
N PRO A 11 25.31 -4.57 8.82
CA PRO A 11 24.76 -3.47 9.62
C PRO A 11 23.76 -3.96 10.68
N LEU A 12 23.55 -3.16 11.72
CA LEU A 12 22.53 -3.44 12.73
C LEU A 12 21.15 -3.57 12.09
N TRP A 13 20.40 -4.60 12.48
CA TRP A 13 19.11 -4.93 11.88
C TRP A 13 18.04 -3.84 12.08
N ASN A 14 18.17 -3.04 13.13
CA ASN A 14 17.25 -1.97 13.52
C ASN A 14 17.77 -0.56 13.21
N ASP A 15 18.85 -0.42 12.43
CA ASP A 15 19.29 0.89 11.93
C ASP A 15 18.44 1.33 10.73
N PHE A 16 17.22 1.78 11.05
CA PHE A 16 16.26 2.25 10.05
C PHE A 16 16.69 3.57 9.40
N ASN A 17 17.51 4.38 10.09
CA ASN A 17 18.06 5.62 9.53
C ASN A 17 19.03 5.30 8.38
N LEU A 18 19.93 4.34 8.57
CA LEU A 18 20.82 3.86 7.51
C LEU A 18 20.03 3.24 6.36
N SER A 19 19.00 2.44 6.68
CA SER A 19 18.15 1.79 5.68
C SER A 19 17.41 2.81 4.82
N LEU A 20 16.80 3.83 5.44
CA LEU A 20 16.12 4.92 4.75
C LEU A 20 17.09 5.78 3.93
N ALA A 21 18.26 6.09 4.47
CA ALA A 21 19.29 6.85 3.76
C ALA A 21 19.73 6.13 2.49
N LYS A 22 19.95 4.81 2.54
CA LYS A 22 20.30 3.99 1.37
C LYS A 22 19.16 3.91 0.36
N ALA A 23 17.92 3.70 0.80
CA ALA A 23 16.76 3.62 -0.08
C ALA A 23 16.58 4.91 -0.90
N LYS A 24 16.81 6.08 -0.28
CA LYS A 24 16.72 7.40 -0.94
C LYS A 24 17.80 7.65 -2.00
N LEU A 25 18.85 6.83 -2.07
CA LEU A 25 19.87 6.94 -3.12
C LEU A 25 19.40 6.34 -4.45
N ILE A 26 18.38 5.49 -4.43
CA ILE A 26 17.85 4.85 -5.63
C ILE A 26 17.08 5.89 -6.44
N LYS A 27 17.64 6.27 -7.59
CA LYS A 27 17.02 7.21 -8.53
C LYS A 27 16.96 6.59 -9.92
N ALA A 28 15.93 6.97 -10.67
CA ALA A 28 15.82 6.57 -12.07
C ALA A 28 17.03 7.09 -12.89
N HIS A 29 17.50 6.27 -13.83
CA HIS A 29 18.52 6.67 -14.79
C HIS A 29 18.03 7.89 -15.60
N SER A 30 18.95 8.78 -16.02
CA SER A 30 18.62 10.05 -16.66
C SER A 30 17.74 9.91 -17.91
N SER A 31 17.94 8.84 -18.69
CA SER A 31 17.13 8.53 -19.88
C SER A 31 15.66 8.22 -19.58
N LEU A 32 15.33 7.79 -18.36
CA LEU A 32 13.97 7.47 -17.93
C LEU A 32 13.23 8.67 -17.32
N LYS A 33 13.93 9.80 -17.09
CA LYS A 33 13.34 11.01 -16.47
C LYS A 33 12.32 11.71 -17.38
N ILE A 34 12.42 11.53 -18.71
CA ILE A 34 11.55 12.19 -19.70
C ILE A 34 10.12 11.64 -19.68
N LEU A 35 9.92 10.39 -19.25
CA LEU A 35 8.57 9.79 -19.11
C LEU A 35 7.75 10.46 -17.98
N LEU A 36 8.42 11.14 -17.06
CA LEU A 36 7.83 11.86 -15.92
C LEU A 36 7.81 13.38 -16.15
N THR A 37 7.45 13.86 -17.34
CA THR A 37 7.25 15.31 -17.51
C THR A 37 6.15 15.78 -16.57
N LYS A 38 6.59 16.54 -15.54
CA LYS A 38 6.01 17.48 -14.55
C LYS A 38 4.51 17.86 -14.58
N THR A 39 3.72 17.45 -15.56
CA THR A 39 2.37 17.91 -15.84
C THR A 39 1.26 16.87 -15.63
N SER A 40 1.58 15.60 -15.41
CA SER A 40 0.57 14.60 -15.06
C SER A 40 0.21 14.70 -13.57
N ARG A 41 -0.71 15.61 -13.25
CA ARG A 41 -1.48 15.54 -12.00
C ARG A 41 -2.09 14.14 -11.94
N SER A 42 -2.03 13.48 -10.78
CA SER A 42 -2.74 12.22 -10.61
C SER A 42 -4.25 12.43 -10.81
N ASP A 43 -4.88 11.49 -11.52
CA ASP A 43 -6.32 11.45 -11.70
C ASP A 43 -7.01 11.00 -10.41
N LYS A 44 -6.30 10.23 -9.59
CA LYS A 44 -6.78 9.72 -8.30
C LYS A 44 -5.62 9.51 -7.33
N THR A 45 -5.87 9.75 -6.05
CA THR A 45 -4.99 9.33 -4.97
C THR A 45 -5.71 8.33 -4.08
N VAL A 46 -5.01 7.26 -3.72
CA VAL A 46 -5.49 6.22 -2.80
C VAL A 46 -4.58 6.18 -1.59
N PHE A 47 -5.17 6.20 -0.40
CA PHE A 47 -4.47 6.12 0.87
C PHE A 47 -4.75 4.76 1.49
N LEU A 48 -3.70 3.96 1.68
CA LEU A 48 -3.76 2.61 2.21
C LEU A 48 -3.10 2.57 3.58
N LEU A 49 -3.93 2.54 4.62
CA LEU A 49 -3.50 2.37 6.01
C LEU A 49 -3.25 0.90 6.30
N ASN A 50 -2.03 0.59 6.71
CA ASN A 50 -1.58 -0.78 6.96
C ASN A 50 -1.58 -1.05 8.45
N THR A 51 -2.46 -1.94 8.88
CA THR A 51 -2.71 -2.18 10.30
C THR A 51 -2.66 -3.68 10.62
N GLN A 52 -2.19 -4.00 11.82
CA GLN A 52 -2.45 -5.29 12.43
C GLN A 52 -3.78 -5.21 13.18
N ASN A 53 -4.66 -6.17 12.96
CA ASN A 53 -6.04 -6.19 13.45
C ASN A 53 -6.42 -7.56 14.03
N LYS A 54 -7.64 -7.66 14.54
CA LYS A 54 -8.31 -8.88 14.96
C LYS A 54 -9.50 -9.16 14.05
N VAL A 55 -9.65 -10.42 13.66
CA VAL A 55 -10.88 -10.97 13.04
C VAL A 55 -11.20 -12.23 13.84
N ASP A 56 -12.39 -12.26 14.46
CA ASP A 56 -12.82 -13.36 15.33
C ASP A 56 -11.76 -13.73 16.40
N GLY A 57 -11.14 -12.72 17.00
CA GLY A 57 -10.08 -12.87 18.02
C GLY A 57 -8.68 -13.23 17.49
N VAL A 58 -8.57 -13.57 16.21
CA VAL A 58 -7.30 -13.96 15.56
C VAL A 58 -6.59 -12.74 14.99
N THR A 59 -5.28 -12.62 15.22
CA THR A 59 -4.46 -11.55 14.62
C THR A 59 -4.40 -11.70 13.09
N LYS A 60 -4.70 -10.62 12.37
CA LYS A 60 -4.67 -10.50 10.91
C LYS A 60 -4.03 -9.18 10.48
N TRP A 61 -3.64 -9.10 9.22
CA TRP A 61 -3.26 -7.85 8.58
C TRP A 61 -4.45 -7.29 7.80
N ALA A 62 -4.65 -5.98 7.88
CA ALA A 62 -5.70 -5.30 7.16
C ALA A 62 -5.16 -4.07 6.43
N ILE A 63 -5.83 -3.73 5.33
CA ILE A 63 -5.66 -2.45 4.65
C ILE A 63 -6.97 -1.69 4.80
N ASN A 64 -6.92 -0.47 5.33
CA ASN A 64 -8.11 0.35 5.59
C ASN A 64 -9.21 -0.43 6.34
N ASN A 65 -8.80 -1.18 7.37
CA ASN A 65 -9.65 -2.02 8.22
C ASN A 65 -10.33 -3.22 7.53
N VAL A 66 -9.87 -3.62 6.35
CA VAL A 66 -10.33 -4.83 5.63
C VAL A 66 -9.19 -5.86 5.53
N THR A 67 -9.42 -7.05 6.05
CA THR A 67 -8.54 -8.22 5.85
C THR A 67 -8.96 -8.95 4.56
N LEU A 68 -8.01 -9.17 3.65
CA LEU A 68 -8.26 -9.94 2.43
C LEU A 68 -8.54 -11.41 2.76
N VAL A 69 -9.65 -11.92 2.25
CA VAL A 69 -9.95 -13.35 2.17
C VAL A 69 -10.00 -13.76 0.68
N PRO A 70 -9.09 -14.63 0.22
CA PRO A 70 -9.09 -15.07 -1.16
C PRO A 70 -10.34 -15.91 -1.46
N VAL A 71 -10.82 -15.82 -2.69
CA VAL A 71 -11.97 -16.61 -3.18
C VAL A 71 -11.50 -17.77 -4.06
N SER A 72 -12.31 -18.82 -4.15
CA SER A 72 -12.01 -20.00 -4.98
C SER A 72 -12.10 -19.74 -6.48
N THR A 73 -12.85 -18.71 -6.88
CA THR A 73 -13.00 -18.31 -8.27
C THR A 73 -11.96 -17.26 -8.64
N ALA A 74 -11.16 -17.50 -9.68
CA ALA A 74 -10.21 -16.52 -10.18
C ALA A 74 -10.91 -15.20 -10.59
N TYR A 75 -10.43 -14.08 -10.05
CA TYR A 75 -11.03 -12.75 -10.32
C TYR A 75 -11.16 -12.47 -11.82
N LEU A 76 -10.10 -12.71 -12.60
CA LEU A 76 -10.11 -12.47 -14.05
C LEU A 76 -11.26 -13.22 -14.73
N ALA A 77 -11.45 -14.51 -14.42
CA ALA A 77 -12.54 -15.30 -14.98
C ALA A 77 -13.91 -14.75 -14.56
N ALA A 78 -14.08 -14.40 -13.28
CA ALA A 78 -15.31 -13.80 -12.80
C ALA A 78 -15.65 -12.47 -13.50
N TYR A 79 -14.64 -11.63 -13.77
CA TYR A 79 -14.80 -10.40 -14.56
C TYR A 79 -15.11 -10.66 -16.03
N THR A 80 -14.35 -11.53 -16.70
CA THR A 80 -14.51 -11.84 -18.13
C THR A 80 -15.88 -12.45 -18.41
N TYR A 81 -16.33 -13.38 -17.57
CA TYR A 81 -17.52 -14.17 -17.87
C TYR A 81 -18.84 -13.56 -17.35
N LYS A 82 -18.82 -12.40 -16.65
CA LYS A 82 -19.95 -11.55 -16.20
C LYS A 82 -21.17 -12.26 -15.53
N LYS A 83 -21.09 -13.58 -15.32
CA LYS A 83 -22.16 -14.46 -14.86
C LYS A 83 -21.87 -15.05 -13.47
N LEU A 84 -20.68 -14.84 -12.93
CA LEU A 84 -20.28 -15.33 -11.61
C LEU A 84 -20.52 -14.27 -10.53
N LYS A 85 -21.76 -13.77 -10.45
CA LYS A 85 -22.16 -12.66 -9.56
C LYS A 85 -21.91 -12.94 -8.07
N ASN A 86 -21.75 -14.21 -7.69
CA ASN A 86 -21.50 -14.66 -6.32
C ASN A 86 -20.06 -15.18 -6.11
N ALA A 87 -19.15 -14.99 -7.07
CA ALA A 87 -17.77 -15.45 -6.97
C ALA A 87 -16.97 -14.72 -5.88
N PHE A 88 -17.33 -13.47 -5.58
CA PHE A 88 -16.71 -12.66 -4.56
C PHE A 88 -17.69 -11.59 -4.04
N SER A 89 -17.51 -11.16 -2.79
CA SER A 89 -18.27 -10.04 -2.21
C SER A 89 -17.51 -8.73 -2.39
N THR A 90 -18.20 -7.72 -2.94
CA THR A 90 -17.74 -6.32 -3.02
C THR A 90 -18.28 -5.46 -1.88
N SER A 91 -18.90 -6.06 -0.86
CA SER A 91 -19.57 -5.33 0.22
C SER A 91 -18.98 -5.65 1.60
N PRO A 92 -18.46 -4.64 2.33
CA PRO A 92 -18.13 -3.30 1.83
C PRO A 92 -16.90 -3.35 0.90
N PRO A 93 -16.81 -2.46 -0.11
CA PRO A 93 -15.59 -2.30 -0.89
C PRO A 93 -14.52 -1.72 0.04
N PRO A 94 -13.24 -2.10 -0.09
CA PRO A 94 -12.21 -1.49 0.71
C PRO A 94 -12.20 0.03 0.48
N PRO A 95 -12.15 0.86 1.54
CA PRO A 95 -12.10 2.31 1.38
C PRO A 95 -10.85 2.75 0.60
N LEU A 96 -10.94 3.82 -0.19
CA LEU A 96 -9.75 4.44 -0.83
C LEU A 96 -8.96 5.35 0.11
N SER A 97 -9.44 5.55 1.34
CA SER A 97 -8.77 6.34 2.36
C SER A 97 -9.18 5.88 3.75
N TYR A 98 -8.45 6.35 4.76
CA TYR A 98 -8.70 6.05 6.16
C TYR A 98 -9.19 7.29 6.91
N THR A 99 -9.74 7.07 8.11
CA THR A 99 -10.33 8.14 8.94
C THR A 99 -9.30 9.24 9.22
N PRO A 100 -9.62 10.53 8.94
CA PRO A 100 -8.76 11.64 9.30
C PRO A 100 -8.47 11.66 10.81
N GLY A 101 -7.23 12.01 11.18
CA GLY A 101 -6.82 12.05 12.58
C GLY A 101 -6.49 10.67 13.19
N TYR A 102 -6.37 9.62 12.38
CA TYR A 102 -5.85 8.33 12.83
C TYR A 102 -4.46 8.50 13.45
N ASP A 103 -4.31 8.10 14.72
CA ASP A 103 -3.02 8.11 15.42
C ASP A 103 -2.20 6.88 15.03
N ILE A 104 -1.23 7.08 14.14
CA ILE A 104 -0.37 5.99 13.66
C ILE A 104 0.66 5.53 14.69
N PHE A 105 0.84 6.25 15.80
CA PHE A 105 1.85 5.97 16.82
C PHE A 105 1.31 5.15 17.99
N GLN A 106 -0.01 4.96 18.06
CA GLN A 106 -0.64 4.20 19.13
C GLN A 106 -1.24 2.89 18.59
N PRO A 107 -1.30 1.83 19.42
CA PRO A 107 -2.10 0.65 19.10
C PRO A 107 -3.55 1.03 18.79
N LEU A 108 -4.20 0.25 17.94
CA LEU A 108 -5.59 0.47 17.56
C LEU A 108 -6.51 0.42 18.79
N VAL A 109 -7.28 1.49 19.00
CA VAL A 109 -8.32 1.54 20.05
C VAL A 109 -9.36 0.44 19.85
N ASN A 110 -9.80 0.26 18.60
CA ASN A 110 -10.62 -0.87 18.18
C ASN A 110 -9.81 -1.73 17.21
N PRO A 111 -9.33 -2.91 17.63
CA PRO A 111 -8.51 -3.74 16.76
C PRO A 111 -9.33 -4.52 15.73
N ASN A 112 -10.67 -4.51 15.77
CA ASN A 112 -11.49 -5.35 14.90
C ASN A 112 -11.52 -4.85 13.45
N ALA A 113 -11.13 -5.73 12.53
CA ALA A 113 -11.28 -5.53 11.09
C ALA A 113 -12.46 -6.32 10.53
N THR A 114 -12.96 -5.90 9.38
CA THR A 114 -13.88 -6.72 8.58
C THR A 114 -13.11 -7.61 7.63
N VAL A 115 -13.73 -8.71 7.20
CA VAL A 115 -13.21 -9.53 6.09
C VAL A 115 -13.83 -9.08 4.79
N GLY A 116 -13.02 -9.07 3.73
CA GLY A 116 -13.49 -8.73 2.40
C GLY A 116 -12.65 -9.41 1.33
N THR A 117 -13.15 -9.45 0.10
CA THR A 117 -12.42 -10.08 -1.01
C THR A 117 -11.37 -9.15 -1.61
N GLY A 118 -11.12 -7.98 -1.01
CA GLY A 118 -10.11 -7.01 -1.43
C GLY A 118 -10.35 -6.39 -2.81
N VAL A 119 -11.56 -6.58 -3.36
CA VAL A 119 -11.95 -6.00 -4.64
C VAL A 119 -12.48 -4.59 -4.43
N TYR A 120 -11.73 -3.60 -4.92
CA TYR A 120 -12.25 -2.27 -5.18
C TYR A 120 -13.21 -2.40 -6.38
N GLU A 121 -14.51 -2.14 -6.15
CA GLU A 121 -15.62 -2.56 -7.02
C GLU A 121 -15.61 -1.94 -8.45
N PHE A 122 -16.36 -2.57 -9.38
CA PHE A 122 -16.97 -1.95 -10.56
C PHE A 122 -18.47 -1.91 -10.31
N LYS A 123 -19.07 -0.74 -10.11
CA LYS A 123 -20.51 -0.60 -9.94
C LYS A 123 -21.07 0.14 -11.14
N LEU A 124 -22.10 -0.42 -11.78
CA LEU A 124 -22.97 0.29 -12.73
C LEU A 124 -23.58 1.58 -12.14
N THR A 125 -23.37 1.85 -10.84
CA THR A 125 -23.80 3.05 -10.12
C THR A 125 -22.70 3.68 -9.23
N GLY A 126 -21.42 3.45 -9.54
CA GLY A 126 -20.30 4.13 -8.89
C GLY A 126 -19.85 3.55 -7.55
N VAL A 127 -18.85 2.68 -7.60
CA VAL A 127 -17.75 2.62 -6.63
C VAL A 127 -16.53 2.16 -7.45
N TYR A 128 -15.49 3.00 -7.42
CA TYR A 128 -14.11 3.00 -7.99
C TYR A 128 -13.64 1.97 -9.04
N GLU A 129 -13.83 2.29 -10.33
CA GLU A 129 -12.97 1.78 -11.40
C GLU A 129 -11.70 2.63 -11.52
N PHE A 130 -10.54 2.00 -11.71
CA PHE A 130 -9.39 2.66 -12.34
C PHE A 130 -9.61 2.60 -13.84
N LYS A 131 -9.89 3.75 -14.46
CA LYS A 131 -10.08 3.76 -15.91
C LYS A 131 -8.76 3.49 -16.60
N LEU A 132 -8.83 2.88 -17.78
CA LEU A 132 -7.65 2.71 -18.62
C LEU A 132 -6.95 4.06 -18.81
N ASN A 133 -5.64 4.09 -18.57
CA ASN A 133 -4.77 5.27 -18.61
C ASN A 133 -4.96 6.30 -17.49
N GLU A 134 -5.73 6.02 -16.43
CA GLU A 134 -5.68 6.87 -15.22
C GLU A 134 -4.31 6.78 -14.54
N VAL A 135 -3.77 7.94 -14.15
CA VAL A 135 -2.57 8.07 -13.34
C VAL A 135 -2.97 8.05 -11.87
N ILE A 136 -2.52 7.04 -11.13
CA ILE A 136 -2.91 6.81 -9.74
C ILE A 136 -1.73 7.03 -8.82
N ASP A 137 -1.90 7.90 -7.84
CA ASP A 137 -1.00 7.98 -6.70
C ASP A 137 -1.48 7.03 -5.60
N VAL A 138 -0.54 6.29 -5.01
CA VAL A 138 -0.82 5.41 -3.87
C VAL A 138 0.07 5.82 -2.70
N VAL A 139 -0.54 6.16 -1.57
CA VAL A 139 0.14 6.46 -0.32
C VAL A 139 -0.01 5.26 0.61
N LEU A 140 1.08 4.56 0.87
CA LEU A 140 1.15 3.46 1.83
C LEU A 140 1.51 4.04 3.21
N GLN A 141 0.52 4.11 4.11
CA GLN A 141 0.71 4.61 5.47
C GLN A 141 0.90 3.42 6.41
N ASN A 142 2.06 3.35 7.06
CA ASN A 142 2.32 2.34 8.09
C ASN A 142 1.83 2.82 9.46
N THR A 143 1.56 1.88 10.37
CA THR A 143 1.07 2.18 11.74
C THR A 143 1.78 1.34 12.79
N ASN A 144 1.54 1.69 14.06
CA ASN A 144 1.88 0.84 15.20
C ASN A 144 1.15 -0.51 15.12
N LEU A 145 1.79 -1.56 15.68
CA LEU A 145 1.19 -2.89 15.85
C LEU A 145 0.12 -2.90 16.96
N LEU A 146 -0.53 -4.04 17.17
CA LEU A 146 -1.52 -4.21 18.26
C LEU A 146 -0.87 -4.21 19.65
N VAL A 147 0.40 -4.59 19.74
CA VAL A 147 1.11 -4.76 21.01
C VAL A 147 2.42 -4.00 20.97
N GLY A 148 2.66 -3.21 22.02
CA GLY A 148 3.85 -2.40 22.17
C GLY A 148 3.81 -1.10 21.37
N ASN A 149 4.92 -0.37 21.42
CA ASN A 149 5.14 0.86 20.67
C ASN A 149 6.14 0.57 19.54
N THR A 150 5.71 -0.25 18.58
CA THR A 150 6.54 -0.75 17.47
C THR A 150 5.76 -0.84 16.17
N SER A 151 6.47 -0.80 15.06
CA SER A 151 5.97 -0.94 13.69
C SER A 151 7.00 -1.75 12.88
N ASP A 152 6.54 -2.44 11.83
CA ASP A 152 7.38 -3.33 11.01
C ASP A 152 7.58 -2.77 9.59
N ILE A 153 8.58 -3.27 8.87
CA ILE A 153 8.79 -2.93 7.45
C ILE A 153 7.97 -3.88 6.56
N HIS A 154 7.17 -3.32 5.66
CA HIS A 154 6.36 -4.07 4.70
C HIS A 154 6.81 -3.81 3.25
N PRO A 155 7.40 -4.78 2.55
CA PRO A 155 7.67 -4.66 1.13
C PRO A 155 6.37 -4.80 0.33
N TRP A 156 6.03 -3.78 -0.47
CA TRP A 156 4.87 -3.79 -1.35
C TRP A 156 5.27 -4.12 -2.79
N HIS A 157 4.42 -4.89 -3.45
CA HIS A 157 4.59 -5.29 -4.84
C HIS A 157 3.28 -5.06 -5.60
N LEU A 158 3.40 -4.63 -6.86
CA LEU A 158 2.28 -4.37 -7.76
C LEU A 158 2.37 -5.29 -8.97
N HIS A 159 1.28 -5.99 -9.27
CA HIS A 159 1.21 -6.90 -10.40
C HIS A 159 0.94 -6.14 -11.71
N GLY A 160 1.59 -6.57 -12.80
CA GLY A 160 1.31 -6.11 -14.16
C GLY A 160 1.79 -4.69 -14.50
N HIS A 161 2.48 -4.01 -13.58
CA HIS A 161 2.93 -2.64 -13.74
C HIS A 161 4.26 -2.41 -13.01
N ASP A 162 5.09 -1.53 -13.57
CA ASP A 162 6.12 -0.82 -12.82
C ASP A 162 5.52 0.49 -12.26
N PHE A 163 6.15 1.05 -11.22
CA PHE A 163 5.71 2.30 -10.61
C PHE A 163 6.89 3.19 -10.24
N TYR A 164 6.63 4.49 -10.15
CA TYR A 164 7.60 5.47 -9.70
C TYR A 164 7.45 5.71 -8.20
N VAL A 165 8.54 5.58 -7.44
CA VAL A 165 8.58 5.96 -6.03
C VAL A 165 8.76 7.48 -5.95
N LEU A 166 7.67 8.19 -5.66
CA LEU A 166 7.66 9.65 -5.59
C LEU A 166 8.29 10.19 -4.29
N GLY A 167 8.23 9.41 -3.21
CA GLY A 167 8.78 9.79 -1.92
C GLY A 167 8.66 8.72 -0.85
N MET A 168 9.39 8.92 0.24
CA MET A 168 9.34 8.11 1.46
C MET A 168 9.72 9.00 2.66
N GLY A 169 9.06 8.79 3.79
CA GLY A 169 9.23 9.63 4.97
C GLY A 169 8.73 8.98 6.25
N ASN A 170 8.94 9.68 7.36
CA ASN A 170 8.49 9.26 8.69
C ASN A 170 7.23 10.05 9.08
N GLY A 171 6.36 9.43 9.87
CA GLY A 171 5.14 10.07 10.37
C GLY A 171 3.94 9.92 9.45
N VAL A 172 2.95 10.80 9.64
CA VAL A 172 1.73 10.83 8.84
C VAL A 172 2.02 11.58 7.54
N SER A 173 1.56 11.02 6.41
CA SER A 173 1.66 11.72 5.13
C SER A 173 0.97 13.09 5.18
N ALA A 174 1.69 14.16 4.79
CA ALA A 174 1.14 15.51 4.65
C ALA A 174 0.33 15.71 3.36
N LEU A 175 0.28 14.69 2.50
CA LEU A 175 -0.46 14.73 1.25
C LEU A 175 -1.95 14.69 1.55
N THR A 176 -2.66 15.72 1.15
CA THR A 176 -4.11 15.70 0.98
C THR A 176 -4.42 15.28 -0.47
N ASN A 177 -5.68 14.94 -0.78
CA ASN A 177 -6.15 14.45 -2.10
C ASN A 177 -5.80 15.32 -3.35
N GLN A 178 -4.92 16.33 -3.26
CA GLN A 178 -4.58 17.27 -4.32
C GLN A 178 -3.15 17.84 -4.26
N GLN A 179 -2.10 17.06 -3.96
CA GLN A 179 -0.73 17.60 -4.02
C GLN A 179 0.09 17.08 -5.20
N THR A 180 0.60 18.03 -5.99
CA THR A 180 1.55 17.86 -7.08
C THR A 180 2.95 17.62 -6.49
N TYR A 181 3.61 16.53 -6.90
CA TYR A 181 4.98 16.24 -6.46
C TYR A 181 6.00 17.04 -7.29
N VAL A 182 6.97 17.66 -6.61
CA VAL A 182 8.21 18.16 -7.23
C VAL A 182 9.27 17.08 -7.03
N LEU A 183 9.69 16.44 -8.12
CA LEU A 183 10.79 15.48 -8.12
C LEU A 183 12.12 16.22 -7.94
N HIS A 184 12.93 15.83 -6.94
CA HIS A 184 14.33 16.29 -6.73
C HIS A 184 15.36 15.26 -7.21
#